data_AF-A0A2N6FM51-F1
#
_entry.id   AF-A0A2N6FM51-F1
#
_cell.length_a   1.000
_cell.length_b   1.000
_cell.length_c   1.000
_cell.angle_alpha   90.00
_cell.angle_beta   90.00
_cell.angle_gamma   90.00
#
_symmetry.space_group_name_H-M   'P 1'
#
loop_
_entity.id
_entity.type
_entity.pdbx_description
1 polymer ?
#
loop_
_entity_poly.entity_id
_entity_poly.type
_entity_poly.pdbx_seq_one_letter_code
_entity_poly.pdbx_strand_id
1 'polypeptide(L)'
;MSEHLPPEEPLIPRLLASNALRANLTKHMDLNKMADSKASMIMTASSLVITITLTQYDKLDLITALLLAGSGIMAVIFSILAIIPPFHVTDHTNLFYFRSFSELTEEEFKTQFQAAITDRQKLYDAYIHEIYYLGRYRLTRKYGLIRNGLWTLLIGLLSATISAVILRFTA
;
A
#
# COMPACT_ATOMS: atom_id res chain seq x y z
N MET A 1 32.52 -21.29 -41.17
CA MET A 1 32.59 -20.84 -39.76
C MET A 1 31.65 -19.66 -39.64
N SER A 2 30.38 -19.89 -39.30
CA SER A 2 29.40 -18.81 -39.14
C SER A 2 29.71 -18.09 -37.83
N GLU A 3 30.24 -16.89 -37.95
CA GLU A 3 30.50 -15.99 -36.84
C GLU A 3 29.16 -15.67 -36.17
N HIS A 4 28.88 -16.33 -35.05
CA HIS A 4 27.72 -16.05 -34.22
C HIS A 4 28.04 -14.77 -33.44
N LEU A 5 27.86 -13.62 -34.10
CA LEU A 5 27.86 -12.32 -33.44
C LEU A 5 26.87 -12.40 -32.26
N PRO A 6 27.29 -12.09 -31.02
CA PRO A 6 26.34 -11.99 -29.92
C PRO A 6 25.26 -10.98 -30.34
N PRO A 7 23.98 -11.25 -30.02
CA PRO A 7 22.88 -10.38 -30.43
C PRO A 7 23.22 -8.95 -29.99
N GLU A 8 23.21 -8.01 -30.94
CA GLU A 8 23.46 -6.59 -30.69
C GLU A 8 22.55 -6.15 -29.55
N GLU A 9 23.15 -5.98 -28.36
CA GLU A 9 22.41 -5.60 -27.17
C GLU A 9 21.83 -4.22 -27.44
N PRO A 10 20.50 -4.02 -27.44
CA PRO A 10 19.93 -2.72 -27.74
C PRO A 10 20.48 -1.74 -26.72
N LEU A 11 21.36 -0.86 -27.19
CA LEU A 11 22.13 0.04 -26.35
C LEU A 11 21.21 1.15 -25.87
N ILE A 12 20.29 0.86 -24.94
CA ILE A 12 19.46 1.87 -24.31
C ILE A 12 20.45 2.86 -23.66
N PRO A 13 20.45 4.14 -24.09
CA PRO A 13 21.29 5.16 -23.50
C PRO A 13 21.20 5.11 -21.98
N ARG A 14 22.33 5.10 -21.28
CA ARG A 14 22.40 4.92 -19.82
C ARG A 14 21.47 5.87 -19.07
N LEU A 15 21.39 7.11 -19.56
CA LEU A 15 20.49 8.14 -19.05
C LEU A 15 19.02 7.74 -19.18
N LEU A 16 18.61 7.10 -20.28
CA LEU A 16 17.24 6.62 -20.46
C LEU A 16 16.92 5.48 -19.50
N ALA A 17 17.85 4.52 -19.31
CA ALA A 17 17.67 3.43 -18.35
C ALA A 17 17.55 3.94 -16.90
N SER A 18 18.47 4.81 -16.46
CA SER A 18 18.42 5.40 -15.11
C SER A 18 17.18 6.27 -14.91
N ASN A 19 16.78 7.04 -15.93
CA ASN A 19 15.57 7.85 -15.86
C ASN A 19 14.30 7.00 -15.80
N ALA A 20 14.24 5.89 -16.53
CA ALA A 20 13.12 4.96 -16.49
C ALA A 20 12.99 4.30 -15.10
N LEU A 21 14.10 3.80 -14.53
CA LEU A 21 14.13 3.23 -13.18
C LEU A 21 13.71 4.26 -12.13
N ARG A 22 14.27 5.48 -12.21
CA ARG A 22 13.91 6.58 -11.31
C ARG A 22 12.43 6.96 -11.43
N ALA A 23 11.92 7.12 -12.66
CA ALA A 23 10.51 7.47 -12.90
C ALA A 23 9.58 6.39 -12.34
N ASN A 24 9.93 5.12 -12.50
CA ASN A 24 9.16 4.01 -11.98
C ASN A 24 9.17 4.00 -10.43
N LEU A 25 10.35 4.11 -9.80
CA LEU A 25 10.46 4.17 -8.34
C LEU A 25 9.65 5.34 -7.76
N THR A 26 9.74 6.53 -8.36
CA THR A 26 8.92 7.69 -7.99
C THR A 26 7.43 7.38 -8.09
N LYS A 27 6.98 6.77 -9.19
CA LYS A 27 5.59 6.36 -9.36
C LYS A 27 5.13 5.39 -8.26
N HIS A 28 5.96 4.43 -7.85
CA HIS A 28 5.64 3.52 -6.74
C HIS A 28 5.53 4.27 -5.39
N MET A 29 6.40 5.24 -5.14
CA MET A 29 6.32 6.07 -3.94
C MET A 29 5.06 6.95 -3.93
N ASP A 30 4.70 7.51 -5.08
CA ASP A 30 3.47 8.30 -5.23
C ASP A 30 2.23 7.44 -5.03
N LEU A 31 2.16 6.26 -5.64
CA LEU A 31 1.08 5.30 -5.41
C LEU A 31 0.99 4.89 -3.94
N ASN A 32 2.12 4.71 -3.25
CA ASN A 32 2.13 4.42 -1.82
C ASN A 32 1.51 5.57 -0.99
N LYS A 33 1.86 6.83 -1.30
CA LYS A 33 1.27 8.03 -0.67
C LYS A 33 -0.22 8.18 -1.00
N MET A 34 -0.62 7.93 -2.25
CA MET A 34 -2.03 7.94 -2.66
C MET A 34 -2.83 6.89 -1.89
N ALA A 35 -2.27 5.71 -1.65
CA ALA A 35 -2.90 4.68 -0.86
C ALA A 35 -3.08 5.11 0.60
N ASP A 36 -2.09 5.76 1.23
CA ASP A 36 -2.24 6.34 2.58
C ASP A 36 -3.35 7.39 2.65
N SER A 37 -3.41 8.25 1.63
CA SER A 37 -4.45 9.27 1.51
C SER A 37 -5.85 8.63 1.40
N LYS A 38 -6.01 7.61 0.56
CA LYS A 38 -7.28 6.87 0.42
C LYS A 38 -7.68 6.16 1.71
N ALA A 39 -6.74 5.50 2.40
CA ALA A 39 -7.00 4.86 3.68
C ALA A 39 -7.46 5.87 4.75
N SER A 40 -6.79 7.03 4.81
CA SER A 40 -7.15 8.14 5.71
C SER A 40 -8.55 8.69 5.40
N MET A 41 -8.92 8.86 4.13
CA MET A 41 -10.27 9.29 3.75
C MET A 41 -11.35 8.30 4.21
N ILE A 42 -11.13 7.00 4.03
CA ILE A 42 -12.06 5.95 4.49
C ILE A 42 -12.16 5.98 6.02
N MET A 43 -11.04 6.15 6.73
CA MET A 43 -11.02 6.24 8.18
C MET A 43 -11.83 7.44 8.69
N THR A 44 -11.68 8.61 8.07
CA THR A 44 -12.46 9.82 8.39
C THR A 44 -13.94 9.65 8.09
N ALA A 45 -14.30 9.08 6.95
CA ALA A 45 -15.71 8.80 6.64
C ALA A 45 -16.32 7.81 7.64
N SER A 46 -15.58 6.77 8.01
CA SER A 46 -16.01 5.77 8.98
C SER A 46 -16.16 6.36 10.39
N SER A 47 -15.24 7.23 10.81
CA SER A 47 -15.34 7.90 12.12
C SER A 47 -16.55 8.84 12.20
N LEU A 48 -16.90 9.52 11.10
CA LEU A 48 -18.14 10.30 11.02
C LEU A 48 -19.38 9.41 11.17
N VAL A 49 -19.43 8.28 10.46
CA VAL A 49 -20.54 7.32 10.58
C VAL A 49 -20.68 6.80 12.01
N ILE A 50 -19.57 6.39 12.64
CA ILE A 50 -19.56 5.95 14.04
C ILE A 50 -20.05 7.06 14.96
N THR A 51 -19.55 8.29 14.79
CA THR A 51 -19.91 9.45 15.62
C THR A 51 -21.41 9.74 15.54
N ILE A 52 -21.97 9.78 14.33
CA ILE A 52 -23.40 10.00 14.10
C ILE A 52 -24.23 8.86 14.73
N THR A 53 -23.79 7.61 14.54
CA THR A 53 -24.46 6.43 15.10
C THR A 53 -24.54 6.48 16.62
N LEU A 54 -23.42 6.80 17.28
CA LEU A 54 -23.37 6.93 18.74
C LEU A 54 -24.20 8.12 19.23
N THR A 55 -24.15 9.24 18.53
CA THR A 55 -24.92 10.45 18.90
C THR A 55 -26.42 10.22 18.78
N GLN A 56 -26.85 9.42 17.81
CA GLN A 56 -28.25 9.16 17.52
C GLN A 56 -28.69 7.77 18.00
N TYR A 57 -27.92 7.14 18.89
CA TYR A 57 -28.15 5.76 19.32
C TYR A 57 -29.57 5.53 19.85
N ASP A 58 -30.09 6.46 20.67
CA ASP A 58 -31.45 6.37 21.23
C ASP A 58 -32.57 6.50 20.18
N LYS A 59 -32.26 7.01 18.99
CA LYS A 59 -33.22 7.18 17.87
C LYS A 59 -33.11 6.09 16.81
N LEU A 60 -32.13 5.21 16.93
CA LEU A 60 -31.86 4.15 15.98
C LEU A 60 -32.29 2.82 16.59
N ASP A 61 -32.91 1.97 15.78
CA ASP A 61 -33.09 0.57 16.17
C ASP A 61 -31.72 -0.09 16.41
N LEU A 62 -31.65 -0.96 17.41
CA LEU A 62 -30.41 -1.61 17.83
C LEU A 62 -29.68 -2.29 16.65
N ILE A 63 -30.41 -2.98 15.78
CA ILE A 63 -29.85 -3.66 14.60
C ILE A 63 -29.20 -2.65 13.65
N THR A 64 -29.90 -1.55 13.35
CA THR A 64 -29.41 -0.47 12.48
C THR A 64 -28.15 0.17 13.08
N ALA A 65 -28.15 0.46 14.38
CA ALA A 65 -26.99 1.02 15.07
C ALA A 65 -25.79 0.07 15.04
N LEU A 66 -25.99 -1.22 15.27
CA LEU A 66 -24.93 -2.24 15.21
C LEU A 66 -24.34 -2.39 13.81
N LEU A 67 -25.17 -2.35 12.76
CA LEU A 67 -24.68 -2.41 11.37
C LEU A 67 -23.80 -1.21 11.03
N LEU A 68 -24.21 0.01 11.40
CA LEU A 68 -23.42 1.22 11.17
C LEU A 68 -22.12 1.24 11.99
N ALA A 69 -22.22 1.01 13.30
CA ALA A 69 -21.05 1.03 14.18
C ALA A 69 -20.07 -0.09 13.84
N GLY A 70 -20.56 -1.31 13.63
CA GLY A 70 -19.74 -2.47 13.29
C GLY A 70 -19.01 -2.32 11.96
N SER A 71 -19.72 -1.88 10.92
CA SER A 71 -19.11 -1.64 9.60
C SER A 71 -18.11 -0.48 9.63
N GLY A 72 -18.41 0.60 10.34
CA GLY A 72 -17.50 1.72 10.55
C GLY A 72 -16.22 1.30 11.25
N ILE A 73 -16.32 0.56 12.37
CA ILE A 73 -15.16 0.06 13.12
C ILE A 73 -14.31 -0.85 12.24
N MET A 74 -14.94 -1.78 11.51
CA MET A 74 -14.22 -2.70 10.64
C MET A 74 -13.51 -1.96 9.49
N ALA A 75 -14.15 -0.94 8.90
CA ALA A 75 -13.54 -0.09 7.88
C ALA A 75 -12.33 0.70 8.43
N VAL A 76 -12.42 1.23 9.65
CA VAL A 76 -11.29 1.88 10.34
C VAL A 76 -10.15 0.89 10.54
N ILE A 77 -10.42 -0.34 10.99
CA ILE A 77 -9.40 -1.38 11.16
C ILE A 77 -8.68 -1.64 9.83
N PHE A 78 -9.42 -1.82 8.73
CA PHE A 78 -8.81 -2.00 7.41
C PHE A 78 -7.95 -0.80 6.99
N SER A 79 -8.41 0.43 7.22
CA SER A 79 -7.63 1.64 6.94
C SER A 79 -6.34 1.71 7.74
N ILE A 80 -6.39 1.42 9.04
CA ILE A 80 -5.19 1.41 9.90
C ILE A 80 -4.21 0.34 9.42
N LEU A 81 -4.70 -0.89 9.14
CA LEU A 81 -3.86 -1.97 8.64
C LEU A 81 -3.22 -1.66 7.28
N ALA A 82 -3.88 -0.84 6.44
CA ALA A 82 -3.32 -0.40 5.16
C ALA A 82 -2.16 0.59 5.35
N ILE A 83 -2.26 1.49 6.33
CA ILE A 83 -1.23 2.51 6.62
C ILE A 83 0.00 1.86 7.28
N ILE A 84 -0.20 0.82 8.10
CA ILE A 84 0.90 0.14 8.78
C ILE A 84 1.85 -0.51 7.75
N PRO A 85 3.15 -0.16 7.77
CA PRO A 85 4.12 -0.74 6.85
C PRO A 85 4.22 -2.26 7.09
N PRO A 86 4.13 -3.11 6.05
CA PRO A 86 4.34 -4.54 6.21
C PRO A 86 5.75 -4.83 6.72
N PHE A 87 5.85 -5.77 7.64
CA PHE A 87 7.13 -6.41 7.95
C PHE A 87 7.45 -7.37 6.81
N HIS A 88 8.57 -7.15 6.13
CA HIS A 88 9.18 -8.13 5.24
C HIS A 88 10.66 -8.18 5.56
N VAL A 89 11.10 -9.34 6.01
CA VAL A 89 12.50 -9.70 6.12
C VAL A 89 12.82 -10.43 4.83
N THR A 90 13.72 -9.88 4.03
CA THR A 90 14.29 -10.56 2.88
C THR A 90 15.67 -11.07 3.27
N ASP A 91 16.04 -12.27 2.80
CA ASP A 91 17.40 -12.83 3.03
C ASP A 91 18.49 -12.03 2.30
N HIS A 92 18.10 -11.06 1.46
CA HIS A 92 18.99 -10.17 0.74
C HIS A 92 18.94 -8.74 1.30
N THR A 93 20.13 -8.17 1.53
CA THR A 93 20.29 -6.77 1.92
C THR A 93 19.97 -5.85 0.75
N ASN A 94 18.91 -5.05 0.90
CA ASN A 94 18.52 -4.04 -0.06
C ASN A 94 18.97 -2.66 0.43
N LEU A 95 20.04 -2.16 -0.18
CA LEU A 95 20.65 -0.88 0.15
C LEU A 95 19.76 0.34 -0.14
N PHE A 96 18.67 0.17 -0.90
CA PHE A 96 17.70 1.22 -1.20
C PHE A 96 16.50 1.22 -0.25
N TYR A 97 16.43 0.26 0.67
CA TYR A 97 15.36 0.18 1.68
C TYR A 97 15.91 0.36 3.09
N PHE A 98 15.49 1.44 3.75
CA PHE A 98 16.03 1.87 5.05
C PHE A 98 16.03 0.79 6.13
N ARG A 99 14.99 -0.05 6.18
CA ARG A 99 14.87 -1.09 7.19
C ARG A 99 15.76 -2.29 6.90
N SER A 100 16.13 -2.49 5.64
CA SER A 100 17.06 -3.57 5.28
C SER A 100 18.50 -3.18 5.59
N PHE A 101 18.90 -1.94 5.35
CA PHE A 101 20.24 -1.49 5.69
C PHE A 101 20.39 -0.96 7.13
N SER A 102 19.30 -0.79 7.89
CA SER A 102 19.36 -0.28 9.28
C SER A 102 20.13 -1.18 10.24
N GLU A 103 20.38 -2.42 9.86
CA GLU A 103 21.18 -3.38 10.63
C GLU A 103 22.69 -3.27 10.33
N LEU A 104 23.06 -2.51 9.29
CA LEU A 104 24.46 -2.29 8.91
C LEU A 104 25.07 -1.13 9.71
N THR A 105 26.36 -1.24 10.00
CA THR A 105 27.18 -0.10 10.40
C THR A 105 27.37 0.88 9.24
N GLU A 106 27.75 2.12 9.54
CA GLU A 106 28.01 3.14 8.52
C GLU A 106 29.10 2.71 7.52
N GLU A 107 30.18 2.08 8.01
CA GLU A 107 31.28 1.61 7.16
C GLU A 107 30.85 0.47 6.23
N GLU A 108 30.05 -0.48 6.74
CA GLU A 108 29.50 -1.57 5.94
C GLU A 108 28.56 -1.04 4.86
N PHE A 109 27.64 -0.14 5.23
CA PHE A 109 26.75 0.49 4.28
C PHE A 109 27.53 1.22 3.18
N LYS A 110 28.51 2.06 3.56
CA LYS A 110 29.33 2.81 2.61
C LYS A 110 30.08 1.87 1.66
N THR A 111 30.69 0.81 2.18
CA THR A 111 31.45 -0.17 1.39
C THR A 111 30.54 -0.89 0.39
N GLN A 112 29.41 -1.42 0.86
CA GLN A 112 28.44 -2.13 0.01
C GLN A 112 27.81 -1.20 -1.03
N PHE A 113 27.47 0.02 -0.65
CA PHE A 113 26.88 1.00 -1.56
C PHE A 113 27.88 1.45 -2.62
N GLN A 114 29.14 1.68 -2.25
CA GLN A 114 30.21 1.99 -3.21
C GLN A 114 30.44 0.84 -4.20
N ALA A 115 30.44 -0.41 -3.72
CA ALA A 115 30.54 -1.57 -4.59
C ALA A 115 29.35 -1.67 -5.56
N ALA A 116 28.14 -1.37 -5.09
CA ALA A 116 26.93 -1.37 -5.92
C ALA A 116 26.96 -0.28 -6.99
N ILE A 117 27.36 0.96 -6.69
CA ILE A 117 27.39 2.05 -7.69
C ILE A 117 28.55 1.90 -8.70
N THR A 118 29.61 1.18 -8.34
CA THR A 118 30.75 0.93 -9.22
C THR A 118 30.42 -0.13 -10.29
N ASP A 119 29.52 -1.06 -9.96
CA ASP A 119 29.04 -2.11 -10.85
C ASP A 119 27.61 -1.81 -11.31
N ARG A 120 27.48 -1.37 -12.57
CA ARG A 120 26.19 -1.02 -13.18
C ARG A 120 25.15 -2.12 -13.05
N GLN A 121 25.54 -3.37 -13.24
CA GLN A 121 24.59 -4.48 -13.25
C GLN A 121 24.04 -4.70 -11.83
N LYS A 122 24.92 -4.69 -10.82
CA LYS A 122 24.51 -4.75 -9.41
C LYS A 122 23.60 -3.59 -9.01
N LEU A 123 23.91 -2.38 -9.48
CA LEU A 123 23.07 -1.21 -9.21
C LEU A 123 21.66 -1.38 -9.79
N TYR A 124 21.56 -1.78 -11.06
CA TYR A 124 20.27 -1.97 -11.73
C TYR A 124 19.48 -3.12 -11.12
N ASP A 125 20.14 -4.24 -10.79
CA ASP A 125 19.50 -5.38 -10.14
C ASP A 125 18.92 -4.99 -8.77
N ALA A 126 19.65 -4.20 -7.97
CA ALA A 126 19.16 -3.68 -6.70
C ALA A 126 17.94 -2.75 -6.86
N TYR A 127 17.93 -1.88 -7.87
CA TYR A 127 16.79 -1.01 -8.19
C TYR A 127 15.56 -1.81 -8.64
N ILE A 128 15.76 -2.77 -9.55
CA ILE A 128 14.68 -3.62 -10.07
C ILE A 128 14.08 -4.45 -8.93
N HIS A 129 14.92 -4.98 -8.05
CA HIS A 129 14.49 -5.68 -6.84
C HIS A 129 13.60 -4.79 -5.97
N GLU A 130 14.04 -3.57 -5.62
CA GLU A 130 13.24 -2.66 -4.79
C GLU A 130 11.89 -2.30 -5.46
N ILE A 131 11.91 -2.01 -6.76
CA ILE A 131 10.68 -1.73 -7.53
C ILE A 131 9.71 -2.92 -7.48
N TYR A 132 10.21 -4.13 -7.74
CA TYR A 132 9.40 -5.35 -7.69
C TYR A 132 8.79 -5.55 -6.30
N TYR A 133 9.59 -5.40 -5.23
CA TYR A 133 9.13 -5.62 -3.87
C TYR A 133 8.12 -4.57 -3.41
N LEU A 134 8.36 -3.29 -3.71
CA LEU A 134 7.40 -2.20 -3.49
C LEU A 134 6.06 -2.54 -4.14
N GLY A 135 6.07 -2.86 -5.44
CA GLY A 135 4.88 -3.22 -6.20
C GLY A 135 4.18 -4.46 -5.64
N ARG A 136 4.88 -5.60 -5.66
CA ARG A 136 4.29 -6.93 -5.42
C ARG A 136 3.82 -7.15 -4.00
N TYR A 137 4.52 -6.62 -2.99
CA TYR A 137 4.24 -6.94 -1.58
C TYR A 137 3.66 -5.76 -0.80
N ARG A 138 4.12 -4.52 -1.07
CA ARG A 138 3.63 -3.36 -0.31
C ARG A 138 2.37 -2.79 -0.93
N LEU A 139 2.41 -2.42 -2.20
CA LEU A 139 1.26 -1.78 -2.87
C LEU A 139 0.07 -2.75 -2.98
N THR A 140 0.24 -3.96 -3.49
CA THR A 140 -0.90 -4.90 -3.66
C THR A 140 -1.64 -5.17 -2.34
N ARG A 141 -0.91 -5.41 -1.25
CA ARG A 141 -1.47 -5.62 0.10
C ARG A 141 -2.26 -4.39 0.55
N LYS A 142 -1.65 -3.20 0.44
CA LYS A 142 -2.24 -1.94 0.87
C LYS A 142 -3.52 -1.61 0.11
N TYR A 143 -3.50 -1.73 -1.23
CA TYR A 143 -4.67 -1.52 -2.06
C TYR A 143 -5.76 -2.57 -1.83
N GLY A 144 -5.39 -3.82 -1.50
CA GLY A 144 -6.35 -4.85 -1.09
C GLY A 144 -7.08 -4.48 0.20
N LEU A 145 -6.36 -4.02 1.22
CA LEU A 145 -6.94 -3.57 2.50
C LEU A 145 -7.84 -2.35 2.32
N ILE A 146 -7.42 -1.35 1.53
CA ILE A 146 -8.23 -0.17 1.19
C ILE A 146 -9.53 -0.59 0.52
N ARG A 147 -9.47 -1.52 -0.44
CA ARG A 147 -10.65 -2.05 -1.12
C ARG A 147 -11.60 -2.72 -0.12
N ASN A 148 -11.06 -3.55 0.78
CA ASN A 148 -11.88 -4.24 1.78
C ASN A 148 -12.54 -3.27 2.78
N GLY A 149 -11.80 -2.26 3.25
CA GLY A 149 -12.33 -1.21 4.12
C GLY A 149 -13.46 -0.43 3.46
N LEU A 150 -13.27 -0.04 2.19
CA LEU A 150 -14.30 0.64 1.41
C LEU A 150 -15.57 -0.22 1.25
N TRP A 151 -15.43 -1.47 0.82
CA TRP A 151 -16.59 -2.35 0.64
C TRP A 151 -17.31 -2.64 1.95
N THR A 152 -16.57 -2.81 3.05
CA THR A 152 -17.16 -3.03 4.36
C THR A 152 -18.02 -1.85 4.80
N LEU A 153 -17.51 -0.62 4.62
CA LEU A 153 -18.26 0.59 4.92
C LEU A 153 -19.51 0.72 4.04
N LEU A 154 -19.38 0.49 2.73
CA LEU A 154 -20.49 0.61 1.78
C LEU A 154 -21.59 -0.41 2.05
N ILE A 155 -21.25 -1.68 2.27
CA ILE A 155 -22.21 -2.74 2.59
C ILE A 155 -22.89 -2.46 3.93
N GLY A 156 -22.12 -1.96 4.91
CA GLY A 156 -22.65 -1.53 6.21
C GLY A 156 -23.68 -0.42 6.11
N LEU A 157 -23.37 0.65 5.38
CA LEU A 157 -24.28 1.77 5.14
C LEU A 157 -25.55 1.31 4.41
N LEU A 158 -25.41 0.47 3.38
CA LEU A 158 -26.56 -0.01 2.61
C LEU A 158 -27.45 -0.92 3.45
N SER A 159 -26.86 -1.88 4.18
CA SER A 159 -27.61 -2.80 5.05
C SER A 159 -28.31 -2.07 6.19
N ALA A 160 -27.66 -1.09 6.82
CA ALA A 160 -28.27 -0.25 7.84
C ALA A 160 -29.45 0.58 7.29
N THR A 161 -29.31 1.12 6.09
CA THR A 161 -30.39 1.87 5.43
C THR A 161 -31.60 0.97 5.19
N ILE A 162 -31.38 -0.24 4.66
CA ILE A 162 -32.46 -1.22 4.44
C ILE A 162 -33.12 -1.60 5.77
N SER A 163 -32.31 -1.88 6.81
CA SER A 163 -32.80 -2.19 8.16
C SER A 163 -33.70 -1.08 8.70
N ALA A 164 -33.24 0.17 8.66
CA ALA A 164 -34.00 1.31 9.14
C ALA A 164 -35.33 1.51 8.40
N VAL A 165 -35.33 1.30 7.09
CA VAL A 165 -36.55 1.43 6.26
C VAL A 165 -37.54 0.34 6.60
N ILE A 166 -37.11 -0.92 6.65
CA ILE A 166 -38.00 -2.06 6.95
C ILE A 166 -38.61 -1.91 8.34
N LEU A 167 -37.80 -1.63 9.36
CA LEU A 167 -38.28 -1.51 10.74
C LEU A 167 -39.29 -0.38 10.90
N ARG A 168 -39.09 0.74 10.20
CA ARG A 168 -40.07 1.85 10.18
C ARG A 168 -41.37 1.55 9.45
N PHE A 169 -41.37 0.63 8.47
CA PHE A 169 -42.61 0.21 7.82
C PHE A 169 -43.37 -0.86 8.62
N THR A 170 -42.68 -1.61 9.48
CA THR A 170 -43.29 -2.65 10.33
C THR A 170 -43.75 -2.17 11.70
N ALA A 171 -43.26 -1.00 12.14
CA ALA A 171 -43.63 -0.35 13.40
C ALA A 171 -44.80 0.63 13.20
#